data_AF-A0A5B8ICQ7-F1
#
_entry.id   AF-A0A5B8ICQ7-F1
#
_cell.length_a   1.000
_cell.length_b   1.000
_cell.length_c   1.000
_cell.angle_alpha   90.00
_cell.angle_beta   90.00
_cell.angle_gamma   90.00
#
_symmetry.space_group_name_H-M   'P 1'
#
loop_
_entity.id
_entity.type
_entity.pdbx_description
1 polymer ?
#
loop_
_entity_poly.entity_id
_entity_poly.type
_entity_poly.pdbx_seq_one_letter_code
_entity_poly.pdbx_strand_id
1 'polypeptide(L)'
;MTKIKFIAASFLEPGETELDIERRFEWHLRKLRAVKDGVSPLVPDDLEDELRWNEDLYALHIREKDRTKLQRRARRVIRARMKMSGLGHLSADDRRALDGLRDGARLARIKNEDQADEIAAAIHTEMPWMAQATDHLWKAMRQSVRSGERGFRLPPVLLNGPPGIGKSMWAREVNRHIGIPRCGIEGIAE
;
A
#
# COMPACT_ATOMS: atom_id res chain seq x y z
N MET A 1 4.52 -15.10 1.28
CA MET A 1 5.48 -13.97 1.46
C MET A 1 4.96 -13.07 2.56
N THR A 2 5.78 -12.74 3.55
CA THR A 2 5.37 -11.91 4.69
C THR A 2 5.25 -10.44 4.27
N LYS A 3 4.13 -9.81 4.58
CA LYS A 3 3.95 -8.36 4.45
C LYS A 3 4.00 -7.70 5.83
N ILE A 4 4.51 -6.47 5.90
CA ILE A 4 4.44 -5.65 7.12
C ILE A 4 3.82 -4.30 6.83
N LYS A 5 3.13 -3.74 7.83
CA LYS A 5 2.67 -2.36 7.78
C LYS A 5 3.90 -1.45 7.74
N PHE A 6 4.02 -0.63 6.70
CA PHE A 6 5.19 0.24 6.50
C PHE A 6 4.97 1.68 6.99
N ILE A 7 3.72 2.13 7.04
CA ILE A 7 3.32 3.44 7.58
C ILE A 7 2.03 3.34 8.41
N ALA A 8 1.87 4.25 9.36
CA ALA A 8 0.61 4.46 10.09
C ALA A 8 -0.36 5.29 9.25
N ALA A 9 -0.84 4.73 8.14
CA ALA A 9 -1.83 5.37 7.26
C ALA A 9 -3.00 4.43 6.95
N SER A 10 -4.11 5.02 6.52
CA SER A 10 -5.30 4.31 6.05
C SER A 10 -5.55 4.66 4.59
N PHE A 11 -5.61 3.65 3.74
CA PHE A 11 -5.92 3.84 2.33
C PHE A 11 -7.44 3.80 2.11
N LEU A 12 -7.95 4.56 1.13
CA LEU A 12 -9.38 4.51 0.76
C LEU A 12 -9.67 3.18 0.07
N GLU A 13 -10.68 2.43 0.50
CA GLU A 13 -10.97 1.14 -0.12
C GLU A 13 -11.32 1.28 -1.62
N PRO A 14 -10.97 0.29 -2.46
CA PRO A 14 -11.45 0.24 -3.83
C PRO A 14 -12.98 0.32 -3.87
N GLY A 15 -13.54 1.17 -4.75
CA GLY A 15 -14.99 1.41 -4.79
C GLY A 15 -15.50 2.43 -3.75
N GLU A 16 -14.59 3.19 -3.11
CA GLU A 16 -14.95 4.34 -2.28
C GLU A 16 -14.56 5.68 -2.92
N THR A 17 -14.77 5.82 -4.22
CA THR A 17 -14.62 7.13 -4.89
C THR A 17 -15.75 8.09 -4.52
N GLU A 18 -15.60 9.38 -4.85
CA GLU A 18 -16.69 10.36 -4.72
C GLU A 18 -17.95 9.89 -5.47
N LEU A 19 -17.77 9.33 -6.67
CA LEU A 19 -18.85 8.81 -7.51
C LEU A 19 -19.55 7.59 -6.86
N ASP A 20 -18.77 6.68 -6.27
CA ASP A 20 -19.35 5.49 -5.61
C ASP A 20 -20.16 5.90 -4.38
N ILE A 21 -19.66 6.86 -3.59
CA ILE A 21 -20.38 7.40 -2.44
C ILE A 21 -21.63 8.15 -2.90
N GLU A 22 -21.54 8.94 -3.97
CA GLU A 22 -22.67 9.64 -4.56
C GLU A 22 -23.75 8.65 -5.01
N ARG A 23 -23.39 7.60 -5.76
CA ARG A 23 -24.30 6.53 -6.18
C ARG A 23 -24.95 5.83 -5.00
N ARG A 24 -24.19 5.52 -3.94
CA ARG A 24 -24.73 4.94 -2.70
C ARG A 24 -25.73 5.86 -2.02
N PHE A 25 -25.45 7.16 -1.96
CA PHE A 25 -26.39 8.13 -1.40
C PHE A 25 -27.63 8.32 -2.28
N GLU A 26 -27.48 8.29 -3.60
CA GLU A 26 -28.60 8.32 -4.54
C GLU A 26 -29.50 7.11 -4.35
N TRP A 27 -28.92 5.92 -4.33
CA TRP A 27 -29.63 4.67 -4.09
C TRP A 27 -30.39 4.69 -2.76
N HIS A 28 -29.73 5.16 -1.70
CA HIS A 28 -30.36 5.31 -0.39
C HIS A 28 -31.52 6.33 -0.41
N LEU A 29 -31.35 7.46 -1.12
CA LEU A 29 -32.40 8.45 -1.27
C LEU A 29 -33.62 7.90 -2.03
N ARG A 30 -33.40 7.10 -3.09
CA ARG A 30 -34.48 6.43 -3.83
C ARG A 30 -35.25 5.48 -2.91
N LYS A 31 -34.56 4.66 -2.11
CA LYS A 31 -35.20 3.78 -1.12
C LYS A 31 -36.09 4.55 -0.14
N LEU A 32 -35.61 5.66 0.40
CA LEU A 32 -36.38 6.49 1.32
C LEU A 32 -37.65 7.08 0.67
N ARG A 33 -37.60 7.38 -0.63
CA ARG A 33 -38.74 7.89 -1.38
C ARG A 33 -39.73 6.80 -1.74
N ALA A 34 -39.26 5.65 -2.22
CA ALA A 34 -40.10 4.49 -2.51
C ALA A 34 -41.00 4.14 -1.32
N VAL A 35 -40.39 4.03 -0.13
CA VAL A 35 -41.14 3.75 1.11
C VAL A 35 -42.12 4.88 1.45
N LYS A 36 -41.74 6.15 1.24
CA LYS A 36 -42.62 7.30 1.49
C LYS A 36 -43.81 7.34 0.53
N ASP A 37 -43.58 6.97 -0.72
CA ASP A 37 -44.57 6.99 -1.81
C ASP A 37 -45.45 5.72 -1.80
N GLY A 38 -45.26 4.83 -0.81
CA GLY A 38 -46.09 3.64 -0.59
C GLY A 38 -45.68 2.42 -1.42
N VAL A 39 -44.51 2.44 -2.06
CA VAL A 39 -43.98 1.28 -2.78
C VAL A 39 -43.62 0.17 -1.78
N SER A 40 -44.12 -1.04 -2.03
CA SER A 40 -43.84 -2.22 -1.20
C SER A 40 -42.33 -2.47 -1.10
N PRO A 41 -41.77 -2.51 0.12
CA PRO A 41 -40.36 -2.81 0.34
C PRO A 41 -39.95 -4.16 -0.24
N LEU A 42 -38.65 -4.30 -0.53
CA LEU A 42 -38.05 -5.55 -0.95
C LEU A 42 -38.32 -6.68 0.06
N VAL A 43 -38.84 -7.79 -0.44
CA VAL A 43 -38.92 -9.07 0.27
C VAL A 43 -37.55 -9.76 0.17
N PRO A 44 -36.91 -10.11 1.30
CA PRO A 44 -35.63 -10.83 1.26
C PRO A 44 -35.74 -12.17 0.54
N ASP A 45 -34.67 -12.55 -0.16
CA ASP A 45 -34.50 -13.85 -0.85
C ASP A 45 -35.50 -14.15 -1.99
N ASP A 46 -36.20 -13.13 -2.50
CA ASP A 46 -37.04 -13.22 -3.68
C ASP A 46 -36.38 -12.49 -4.87
N LEU A 47 -35.88 -13.27 -5.85
CA LEU A 47 -35.20 -12.74 -7.03
C LEU A 47 -36.12 -11.94 -7.95
N GLU A 48 -37.40 -12.34 -8.07
CA GLU A 48 -38.37 -11.63 -8.90
C GLU A 48 -38.75 -10.30 -8.25
N ASP A 49 -38.91 -10.29 -6.92
CA ASP A 49 -39.15 -9.07 -6.17
C ASP A 49 -37.94 -8.13 -6.16
N GLU A 50 -36.70 -8.65 -6.23
CA GLU A 50 -35.48 -7.85 -6.32
C GLU A 50 -35.39 -7.09 -7.66
N LEU A 51 -35.78 -7.74 -8.77
CA LEU A 51 -35.90 -7.11 -10.08
C LEU A 51 -36.95 -6.00 -10.08
N ARG A 52 -38.18 -6.30 -9.61
CA ARG A 52 -39.27 -5.31 -9.46
C ARG A 52 -38.80 -4.11 -8.63
N TRP A 53 -38.22 -4.38 -7.47
CA TRP A 53 -37.76 -3.34 -6.55
C TRP A 53 -36.69 -2.45 -7.19
N ASN A 54 -35.75 -3.03 -7.94
CA ASN A 54 -34.76 -2.24 -8.66
C ASN A 54 -35.41 -1.35 -9.72
N GLU A 55 -36.36 -1.87 -10.50
CA GLU A 55 -37.11 -1.09 -11.49
C GLU A 55 -37.88 0.07 -10.86
N ASP A 56 -38.60 -0.19 -9.77
CA ASP A 56 -39.32 0.82 -8.99
C ASP A 56 -38.37 1.94 -8.51
N LEU A 57 -37.19 1.58 -8.02
CA LEU A 57 -36.17 2.55 -7.62
C LEU A 57 -35.57 3.31 -8.82
N TYR A 58 -35.47 2.70 -10.00
CA TYR A 58 -35.01 3.38 -11.22
C TYR A 58 -36.03 4.37 -11.77
N ALA A 59 -37.32 4.10 -11.61
CA ALA A 59 -38.40 5.00 -12.01
C ALA A 59 -38.44 6.30 -11.18
N LEU A 60 -37.91 6.29 -9.96
CA LEU A 60 -37.91 7.45 -9.08
C LEU A 60 -36.97 8.56 -9.58
N HIS A 61 -37.58 9.69 -9.97
CA HIS A 61 -36.83 10.84 -10.44
C HIS A 61 -36.05 11.55 -9.31
N ILE A 62 -34.76 11.75 -9.54
CA ILE A 62 -33.88 12.56 -8.68
C ILE A 62 -33.79 13.97 -9.23
N ARG A 63 -34.26 14.95 -8.44
CA ARG A 63 -34.24 16.35 -8.83
C ARG A 63 -32.82 16.87 -8.85
N GLU A 64 -32.55 17.89 -9.66
CA GLU A 64 -31.21 18.48 -9.77
C GLU A 64 -30.69 19.01 -8.43
N LYS A 65 -31.55 19.64 -7.62
CA LYS A 65 -31.21 20.08 -6.26
C LYS A 65 -30.74 18.93 -5.36
N ASP A 66 -31.31 17.74 -5.54
CA ASP A 66 -30.89 16.56 -4.79
C ASP A 66 -29.52 16.09 -5.26
N ARG A 67 -29.29 16.02 -6.59
CA ARG A 67 -27.96 15.69 -7.15
C ARG A 67 -26.87 16.60 -6.58
N THR A 68 -27.06 17.92 -6.61
CA THR A 68 -26.10 18.87 -6.03
C THR A 68 -25.86 18.60 -4.54
N LYS A 69 -26.91 18.24 -3.78
CA LYS A 69 -26.81 17.92 -2.35
C LYS A 69 -26.06 16.60 -2.11
N LEU A 70 -26.30 15.59 -2.94
CA LEU A 70 -25.64 14.28 -2.90
C LEU A 70 -24.14 14.43 -3.18
N GLN A 71 -23.79 15.10 -4.28
CA GLN A 71 -22.40 15.38 -4.64
C GLN A 71 -21.67 16.15 -3.53
N ARG A 72 -22.28 17.21 -2.98
CA ARG A 72 -21.70 17.96 -1.85
C ARG A 72 -21.45 17.08 -0.63
N ARG A 73 -22.36 16.15 -0.33
CA ARG A 73 -22.21 15.21 0.80
C ARG A 73 -21.11 14.20 0.53
N ALA A 74 -21.04 13.63 -0.67
CA ALA A 74 -20.00 12.69 -1.08
C ALA A 74 -18.60 13.32 -0.94
N ARG A 75 -18.43 14.54 -1.47
CA ARG A 75 -17.22 15.36 -1.28
C ARG A 75 -16.83 15.53 0.17
N ARG A 76 -17.80 15.80 1.06
CA ARG A 76 -17.53 16.00 2.49
C ARG A 76 -17.00 14.72 3.14
N VAL A 77 -17.55 13.56 2.78
CA VAL A 77 -17.09 12.26 3.29
C VAL A 77 -15.67 11.96 2.82
N ILE A 78 -15.38 12.10 1.53
CA ILE A 78 -14.03 11.90 0.99
C ILE A 78 -13.02 12.83 1.67
N ARG A 79 -13.35 14.12 1.84
CA ARG A 79 -12.46 15.07 2.54
C ARG A 79 -12.21 14.67 3.99
N ALA A 80 -13.24 14.23 4.71
CA ALA A 80 -13.08 13.77 6.09
C ALA A 80 -12.18 12.53 6.18
N ARG A 81 -12.39 11.55 5.29
CA ARG A 81 -11.55 10.35 5.19
C ARG A 81 -10.10 10.68 4.84
N MET A 82 -9.87 11.58 3.89
CA MET A 82 -8.52 12.05 3.54
C MET A 82 -7.82 12.79 4.68
N LYS A 83 -8.55 13.49 5.55
CA LYS A 83 -7.97 14.10 6.75
C LYS A 83 -7.53 13.06 7.78
N MET A 84 -8.28 11.96 7.91
CA MET A 84 -7.98 10.88 8.84
C MET A 84 -6.97 9.86 8.30
N SER A 85 -6.72 9.82 6.99
CA SER A 85 -5.87 8.80 6.36
C SER A 85 -4.39 8.91 6.71
N GLY A 86 -3.94 10.07 7.20
CA GLY A 86 -2.52 10.39 7.32
C GLY A 86 -1.83 10.71 5.98
N LEU A 87 -2.54 10.57 4.85
CA LEU A 87 -2.02 10.80 3.49
C LEU A 87 -2.50 12.13 2.89
N GLY A 88 -3.26 12.94 3.64
CA GLY A 88 -3.85 14.18 3.12
C GLY A 88 -2.86 15.25 2.70
N HIS A 89 -1.61 15.18 3.18
CA HIS A 89 -0.51 16.09 2.82
C HIS A 89 0.17 15.72 1.50
N LEU A 90 -0.06 14.51 0.99
CA LEU A 90 0.56 14.01 -0.22
C LEU A 90 -0.18 14.45 -1.47
N SER A 91 0.57 14.60 -2.56
CA SER A 91 -0.03 14.84 -3.88
C SER A 91 -0.92 13.66 -4.31
N ALA A 92 -1.72 13.86 -5.35
CA ALA A 92 -2.52 12.75 -5.90
C ALA A 92 -1.65 11.63 -6.46
N ASP A 93 -0.52 11.98 -7.08
CA ASP A 93 0.40 11.01 -7.69
C ASP A 93 1.18 10.24 -6.63
N ASP A 94 1.65 10.90 -5.57
CA ASP A 94 2.32 10.22 -4.45
C ASP A 94 1.39 9.23 -3.76
N ARG A 95 0.14 9.60 -3.55
CA ARG A 95 -0.88 8.68 -3.01
C ARG A 95 -1.09 7.48 -3.91
N ARG A 96 -1.14 7.70 -5.23
CA ARG A 96 -1.28 6.62 -6.21
C ARG A 96 -0.05 5.71 -6.20
N ALA A 97 1.15 6.27 -6.05
CA ALA A 97 2.38 5.49 -5.91
C ALA A 97 2.39 4.62 -4.64
N LEU A 98 1.86 5.12 -3.53
CA LEU A 98 1.74 4.37 -2.28
C LEU A 98 0.64 3.31 -2.29
N ASP A 99 -0.31 3.35 -3.22
CA ASP A 99 -1.45 2.42 -3.27
C ASP A 99 -1.01 0.96 -3.44
N GLY A 100 0.10 0.73 -4.15
CA GLY A 100 0.72 -0.59 -4.27
C GLY A 100 1.22 -1.19 -2.94
N LEU A 101 1.33 -0.37 -1.89
CA LEU A 101 1.74 -0.77 -0.54
C LEU A 101 0.57 -0.78 0.47
N ARG A 102 -0.68 -0.66 -0.01
CA ARG A 102 -1.90 -0.72 0.82
C ARG A 102 -1.92 -1.90 1.80
N ASP A 103 -1.59 -3.09 1.30
CA ASP A 103 -1.58 -4.33 2.08
C ASP A 103 -0.27 -4.52 2.88
N GLY A 104 0.58 -3.51 2.92
CA GLY A 104 1.92 -3.56 3.50
C GLY A 104 3.03 -3.87 2.49
N ALA A 105 4.26 -3.63 2.94
CA ALA A 105 5.47 -3.87 2.17
C ALA A 105 5.88 -5.35 2.27
N ARG A 106 6.28 -5.93 1.14
CA ARG A 106 6.83 -7.29 1.09
C ARG A 106 8.24 -7.28 1.67
N LEU A 107 8.52 -8.21 2.57
CA LEU A 107 9.86 -8.39 3.11
C LEU A 107 10.65 -9.42 2.31
N ALA A 108 11.90 -9.11 1.99
CA ALA A 108 12.87 -10.09 1.55
C ALA A 108 13.23 -11.02 2.71
N ARG A 109 13.46 -12.30 2.42
CA ARG A 109 13.82 -13.31 3.43
C ARG A 109 15.01 -14.12 2.91
N ILE A 110 15.97 -14.36 3.80
CA ILE A 110 17.00 -15.36 3.59
C ILE A 110 16.45 -16.70 4.08
N LYS A 111 16.43 -17.71 3.21
CA LYS A 111 15.75 -18.99 3.41
C LYS A 111 16.45 -19.84 4.47
N ASN A 112 17.77 -19.94 4.37
CA ASN A 112 18.64 -20.77 5.21
C ASN A 112 20.05 -20.14 5.27
N GLU A 113 20.93 -20.72 6.09
CA GLU A 113 22.31 -20.23 6.21
C GLU A 113 23.10 -20.43 4.91
N ASP A 114 22.85 -21.51 4.16
CA ASP A 114 23.51 -21.77 2.88
C ASP A 114 23.26 -20.64 1.87
N GLN A 115 22.03 -20.12 1.77
CA GLN A 115 21.74 -18.96 0.92
C GLN A 115 22.50 -17.71 1.39
N ALA A 116 22.68 -17.54 2.70
CA ALA A 116 23.48 -16.43 3.23
C ALA A 116 24.95 -16.56 2.81
N ASP A 117 25.49 -17.78 2.85
CA ASP A 117 26.86 -18.10 2.44
C ASP A 117 27.05 -17.89 0.94
N GLU A 118 26.11 -18.33 0.10
CA GLU A 118 26.12 -18.11 -1.35
C GLU A 118 26.10 -16.62 -1.72
N ILE A 119 25.23 -15.83 -1.10
CA ILE A 119 25.13 -14.39 -1.33
C ILE A 119 26.44 -13.70 -0.92
N ALA A 120 26.97 -14.03 0.26
CA ALA A 120 28.20 -13.44 0.76
C ALA A 120 29.41 -13.80 -0.12
N ALA A 121 29.51 -15.07 -0.54
CA ALA A 121 30.58 -15.54 -1.42
C ALA A 121 30.52 -14.85 -2.79
N ALA A 122 29.33 -14.68 -3.37
CA ALA A 122 29.16 -13.98 -4.64
C ALA A 122 29.61 -12.52 -4.56
N ILE A 123 29.14 -11.76 -3.55
CA ILE A 123 29.56 -10.37 -3.34
C ILE A 123 31.07 -10.29 -3.06
N HIS A 124 31.63 -11.22 -2.29
CA HIS A 124 33.06 -11.24 -2.00
C HIS A 124 33.91 -11.54 -3.24
N THR A 125 33.41 -12.38 -4.15
CA THR A 125 34.07 -12.67 -5.44
C THR A 125 34.11 -11.43 -6.33
N GLU A 126 33.02 -10.65 -6.35
CA GLU A 126 32.92 -9.41 -7.12
C GLU A 126 33.67 -8.24 -6.48
N MET A 127 33.76 -8.21 -5.16
CA MET A 127 34.31 -7.11 -4.37
C MET A 127 35.18 -7.58 -3.20
N PRO A 128 36.32 -8.25 -3.45
CA PRO A 128 37.16 -8.82 -2.39
C PRO A 128 37.69 -7.74 -1.43
N TRP A 129 37.94 -6.52 -1.92
CA TRP A 129 38.38 -5.39 -1.09
C TRP A 129 37.31 -4.84 -0.14
N MET A 130 36.03 -5.22 -0.32
CA MET A 130 34.91 -4.87 0.58
C MET A 130 34.63 -5.97 1.62
N ALA A 131 35.58 -6.90 1.84
CA ALA A 131 35.41 -8.07 2.71
C ALA A 131 34.78 -7.74 4.07
N GLN A 132 35.20 -6.66 4.73
CA GLN A 132 34.67 -6.28 6.04
C GLN A 132 33.17 -5.94 6.02
N ALA A 133 32.71 -5.24 4.97
CA ALA A 133 31.30 -4.92 4.80
C ALA A 133 30.49 -6.19 4.47
N THR A 134 31.03 -7.05 3.61
CA THR A 134 30.39 -8.32 3.23
C THR A 134 30.32 -9.30 4.42
N ASP A 135 31.33 -9.35 5.29
CA ASP A 135 31.33 -10.15 6.52
C ASP A 135 30.26 -9.67 7.51
N HIS A 136 30.08 -8.35 7.66
CA HIS A 136 29.00 -7.81 8.48
C HIS A 136 27.61 -8.19 7.94
N LEU A 137 27.40 -8.05 6.62
CA LEU A 137 26.18 -8.47 5.95
C LEU A 137 25.91 -9.97 6.16
N TRP A 138 26.93 -10.81 5.96
CA TRP A 138 26.86 -12.25 6.12
C TRP A 138 26.41 -12.66 7.53
N LYS A 139 27.04 -12.09 8.56
CA LYS A 139 26.66 -12.32 9.97
C LYS A 139 25.22 -11.90 10.23
N ALA A 140 24.78 -10.76 9.70
CA ALA A 140 23.39 -10.29 9.84
C ALA A 140 22.38 -11.23 9.15
N MET A 141 22.73 -11.76 7.96
CA MET A 141 21.89 -12.72 7.25
C MET A 141 21.74 -14.02 8.05
N ARG A 142 22.83 -14.63 8.52
CA ARG A 142 22.78 -15.85 9.35
C ARG A 142 22.03 -15.61 10.66
N GLN A 143 22.23 -14.46 11.31
CA GLN A 143 21.50 -14.12 12.53
C GLN A 143 19.99 -14.01 12.28
N SER A 144 19.57 -13.42 11.16
CA SER A 144 18.14 -13.33 10.78
C SER A 144 17.53 -14.73 10.59
N VAL A 145 18.28 -15.65 9.96
CA VAL A 145 17.85 -17.04 9.78
C VAL A 145 17.70 -17.75 11.12
N ARG A 146 18.74 -17.69 11.97
CA ARG A 146 18.75 -18.34 13.30
C ARG A 146 17.66 -17.83 14.23
N SER A 147 17.36 -16.53 14.16
CA SER A 147 16.33 -15.90 14.99
C SER A 147 14.92 -16.11 14.44
N GLY A 148 14.76 -16.74 13.28
CA GLY A 148 13.46 -16.97 12.65
C GLY A 148 12.75 -15.66 12.27
N GLU A 149 13.49 -14.61 11.92
CA GLU A 149 12.90 -13.31 11.61
C GLU A 149 11.92 -13.39 10.42
N ARG A 150 10.87 -12.57 10.48
CA ARG A 150 9.83 -12.47 9.45
C ARG A 150 10.37 -12.03 8.08
N GLY A 151 11.54 -11.38 8.07
CA GLY A 151 12.30 -10.95 6.91
C GLY A 151 13.77 -10.73 7.29
N PHE A 152 14.62 -10.48 6.31
CA PHE A 152 16.02 -10.15 6.52
C PHE A 152 16.16 -8.80 7.22
N ARG A 153 16.95 -8.76 8.30
CA ARG A 153 17.26 -7.55 9.03
C ARG A 153 18.75 -7.26 8.99
N LEU A 154 19.11 -6.16 8.33
CA LEU A 154 20.45 -5.59 8.37
C LEU A 154 20.45 -4.43 9.38
N PRO A 155 21.26 -4.48 10.45
CA PRO A 155 21.50 -3.31 11.28
C PRO A 155 22.00 -2.12 10.42
N PRO A 156 21.70 -0.86 10.78
CA PRO A 156 22.20 0.29 10.03
C PRO A 156 23.72 0.24 9.86
N VAL A 157 24.20 0.35 8.62
CA VAL A 157 25.63 0.26 8.26
C VAL A 157 26.13 1.62 7.79
N LEU A 158 27.25 2.08 8.37
CA LEU A 158 28.01 3.23 7.87
C LEU A 158 29.28 2.73 7.17
N LEU A 159 29.37 2.94 5.87
CA LEU A 159 30.58 2.62 5.09
C LEU A 159 31.51 3.83 5.06
N ASN A 160 32.58 3.78 5.86
CA ASN A 160 33.63 4.80 5.84
C ASN A 160 34.80 4.33 4.95
N GLY A 161 35.13 5.12 3.93
CA GLY A 161 36.23 4.80 3.02
C GLY A 161 36.40 5.87 1.94
N PRO A 162 37.53 5.86 1.21
CA PRO A 162 37.84 6.89 0.23
C PRO A 162 36.79 6.99 -0.89
N PRO A 163 36.70 8.14 -1.58
CA PRO A 163 35.87 8.25 -2.78
C PRO A 163 36.32 7.21 -3.82
N GLY A 164 35.38 6.65 -4.57
CA GLY A 164 35.68 5.65 -5.61
C GLY A 164 35.92 4.21 -5.12
N ILE A 165 36.04 3.94 -3.82
CA ILE A 165 36.29 2.56 -3.30
C ILE A 165 35.15 1.55 -3.56
N GLY A 166 34.00 2.02 -4.06
CA GLY A 166 32.87 1.16 -4.40
C GLY A 166 31.78 1.06 -3.34
N LYS A 167 31.69 1.98 -2.36
CA LYS A 167 30.62 2.00 -1.33
C LYS A 167 29.20 1.90 -1.93
N SER A 168 28.90 2.76 -2.90
CA SER A 168 27.60 2.78 -3.59
C SER A 168 27.41 1.57 -4.51
N MET A 169 28.49 0.96 -4.97
CA MET A 169 28.45 -0.25 -5.80
C MET A 169 28.14 -1.47 -4.93
N TRP A 170 28.80 -1.60 -3.78
CA TRP A 170 28.52 -2.64 -2.80
C TRP A 170 27.04 -2.68 -2.39
N ALA A 171 26.45 -1.51 -2.09
CA ALA A 171 25.02 -1.42 -1.79
C ALA A 171 24.12 -1.87 -2.96
N ARG A 172 24.56 -1.71 -4.22
CA ARG A 172 23.83 -2.22 -5.39
C ARG A 172 23.93 -3.74 -5.48
N GLU A 173 25.09 -4.33 -5.21
CA GLU A 173 25.24 -5.78 -5.25
C GLU A 173 24.45 -6.48 -4.15
N VAL A 174 24.43 -5.91 -2.94
CA VAL A 174 23.54 -6.37 -1.87
C VAL A 174 22.09 -6.41 -2.35
N ASN A 175 21.60 -5.32 -2.97
CA ASN A 175 20.23 -5.27 -3.47
C ASN A 175 19.97 -6.28 -4.59
N ARG A 176 20.92 -6.47 -5.51
CA ARG A 176 20.81 -7.41 -6.63
C ARG A 176 20.72 -8.85 -6.12
N HIS A 177 21.61 -9.25 -5.23
CA HIS A 177 21.63 -10.63 -4.70
C HIS A 177 20.45 -10.95 -3.78
N ILE A 178 19.95 -9.97 -3.03
CA ILE A 178 18.78 -10.14 -2.17
C ILE A 178 17.46 -10.02 -2.97
N GLY A 179 17.48 -9.32 -4.11
CA GLY A 179 16.31 -9.10 -4.96
C GLY A 179 15.38 -8.00 -4.44
N ILE A 180 15.93 -6.91 -3.89
CA ILE A 180 15.18 -5.77 -3.37
C ILE A 180 15.38 -4.51 -4.22
N PRO A 181 14.36 -3.63 -4.34
CA PRO A 181 14.50 -2.38 -5.07
C PRO A 181 15.50 -1.44 -4.38
N ARG A 182 16.20 -0.65 -5.20
CA ARG A 182 17.17 0.35 -4.74
C ARG A 182 16.52 1.72 -4.61
N CYS A 183 16.81 2.41 -3.50
CA CYS A 183 16.64 3.84 -3.37
C CYS A 183 17.97 4.46 -2.95
N GLY A 184 18.41 5.53 -3.63
CA GLY A 184 19.60 6.29 -3.25
C GLY A 184 19.18 7.73 -2.95
N ILE A 185 19.67 8.26 -1.84
CA ILE A 185 19.44 9.64 -1.42
C ILE A 185 20.82 10.26 -1.19
N GLU A 186 21.04 11.43 -1.76
CA GLU A 186 22.27 12.18 -1.53
C GLU A 186 22.12 13.01 -0.25
N GLY A 187 23.02 12.77 0.71
CA GLY A 187 23.14 13.62 1.88
C GLY A 187 23.91 14.87 1.51
N ILE A 188 23.23 16.00 1.41
CA ILE A 188 23.89 17.31 1.31
C ILE A 188 24.08 17.79 2.74
N ALA A 189 25.33 18.07 3.12
CA ALA A 189 25.60 18.86 4.32
C ALA A 189 25.51 20.33 3.91
N GLU A 190 24.57 21.07 4.50
CA GLU A 190 24.61 22.54 4.55
C GLU A 190 25.64 23.00 5.60
#